data_AF-A0AAE3TB01-F1
#
_entry.id   AF-A0AAE3TB01-F1
#
_cell.length_a   1.000
_cell.length_b   1.000
_cell.length_c   1.000
_cell.angle_alpha   90.00
_cell.angle_beta   90.00
_cell.angle_gamma   90.00
#
_symmetry.space_group_name_H-M   'P 1'
#
loop_
_entity.id
_entity.type
_entity.pdbx_description
1 polymer ?
#
loop_
_entity_poly.entity_id
_entity_poly.type
_entity_poly.pdbx_seq_one_letter_code
_entity_poly.pdbx_strand_id
1 'polypeptide(L)'
;MTSDKINNNQLTKFVSLFFTLLLTVVFLFIAFRNVDLKKSLQLISQTSLVGVLFYLVVFFISHFARAIRWKYMLLSIKKDVSLNHLFGSVMVSYGVSCIIPRAGEIYRALFLGKWENISRSTVLGTIVVERIIDITIFAFASLVSVSLYTGNLYKEITWLKTSLIIGFAFIFFTIVFLIILIQNQERFRKWIIFFSNKISPKLANKLNMLFDTLIEGFSSIKKSKHFIAVILWSFIIIFLYALNTYVGFYMFDMHDQKDINFISAWIFMTISSFGVLIPTPGGTGSYHAIAIFVLTRIYHFSYDVGAAYAILTHFLSYFAFVTSTLLIIYFFNRQRNNKGLPKENFISVFKD
;
A
#
# COMPACT_ATOMS: atom_id res chain seq x y z
N MET A 1 3.42 -37.91 8.28
CA MET A 1 3.84 -36.69 7.54
C MET A 1 3.48 -35.40 8.31
N THR A 2 3.47 -35.43 9.66
CA THR A 2 2.45 -34.68 10.43
C THR A 2 2.90 -33.96 11.72
N SER A 3 4.20 -33.75 11.99
CA SER A 3 4.62 -32.79 13.04
C SER A 3 5.66 -31.78 12.54
N ASP A 4 6.66 -32.23 11.77
CA ASP A 4 7.76 -31.36 11.32
C ASP A 4 7.33 -30.24 10.37
N LYS A 5 6.31 -30.48 9.52
CA LYS A 5 5.74 -29.43 8.64
C LYS A 5 4.94 -28.38 9.40
N ILE A 6 4.36 -28.74 10.54
CA ILE A 6 3.60 -27.80 11.38
C ILE A 6 4.59 -26.92 12.16
N ASN A 7 5.67 -27.52 12.69
CA ASN A 7 6.73 -26.80 13.40
C ASN A 7 7.48 -25.80 12.50
N ASN A 8 7.83 -26.20 11.27
CA ASN A 8 8.49 -25.28 10.33
C ASN A 8 7.62 -24.08 9.92
N ASN A 9 6.30 -24.28 9.79
CA ASN A 9 5.37 -23.19 9.49
C ASN A 9 5.14 -22.25 10.68
N GLN A 10 5.25 -22.73 11.92
CA GLN A 10 5.16 -21.88 13.11
C GLN A 10 6.46 -21.10 13.33
N LEU A 11 7.61 -21.76 13.16
CA LEU A 11 8.92 -21.12 13.28
C LEU A 11 9.11 -20.01 12.26
N THR A 12 8.78 -20.25 10.99
CA THR A 12 8.86 -19.22 9.93
C THR A 12 7.95 -18.02 10.20
N LYS A 13 6.73 -18.24 10.69
CA LYS A 13 5.82 -17.16 11.11
C LYS A 13 6.38 -16.38 12.30
N PHE A 14 6.92 -17.08 13.29
CA PHE A 14 7.52 -16.47 14.48
C PHE A 14 8.74 -15.61 14.12
N VAL A 15 9.66 -16.15 13.30
CA VAL A 15 10.85 -15.41 12.82
C VAL A 15 10.45 -14.17 12.02
N SER A 16 9.47 -14.30 11.11
CA SER A 16 8.96 -13.16 10.32
C SER A 16 8.35 -12.07 11.19
N LEU A 17 7.55 -12.45 12.20
CA LEU A 17 6.95 -11.52 13.15
C LEU A 17 8.01 -10.84 14.01
N PHE A 18 8.93 -11.62 14.59
CA PHE A 18 10.03 -11.10 15.41
C PHE A 18 10.90 -10.13 14.62
N PHE A 19 11.31 -10.49 13.40
CA PHE A 19 12.09 -9.62 12.52
C PHE A 19 11.37 -8.30 12.24
N THR A 20 10.07 -8.36 11.95
CA THR A 20 9.28 -7.16 11.69
C THR A 20 9.15 -6.26 12.92
N LEU A 21 8.90 -6.84 14.09
CA LEU A 21 8.83 -6.10 15.35
C LEU A 21 10.19 -5.46 15.70
N LEU A 22 11.29 -6.20 15.50
CA LEU A 22 12.64 -5.69 15.69
C LEU A 22 12.90 -4.48 14.79
N LEU A 23 12.53 -4.55 13.50
CA LEU A 23 12.63 -3.41 12.59
C LEU A 23 11.82 -2.21 13.10
N THR A 24 10.58 -2.43 13.56
CA THR A 24 9.76 -1.34 14.11
C THR A 24 10.44 -0.67 15.30
N VAL A 25 10.98 -1.45 16.25
CA VAL A 25 11.69 -0.90 17.42
C VAL A 25 12.93 -0.11 16.98
N VAL A 26 13.74 -0.65 16.06
CA VAL A 26 14.94 0.02 15.55
C VAL A 26 14.58 1.35 14.87
N PHE A 27 13.58 1.36 14.00
CA PHE A 27 13.19 2.60 13.31
C PHE A 27 12.51 3.61 14.22
N LEU A 28 11.74 3.17 15.21
CA LEU A 28 11.21 4.08 16.24
C LEU A 28 12.34 4.71 17.07
N PHE A 29 13.33 3.92 17.47
CA PHE A 29 14.51 4.45 18.16
C PHE A 29 15.24 5.49 17.30
N ILE A 30 15.48 5.19 16.01
CA ILE A 30 16.11 6.14 15.08
C ILE A 30 15.27 7.41 14.92
N ALA A 31 13.95 7.27 14.81
CA ALA A 31 13.02 8.38 14.62
C ALA A 31 13.00 9.34 15.81
N PHE A 32 12.98 8.80 17.04
CA PHE A 32 12.69 9.57 18.24
C PHE A 32 13.89 9.84 19.15
N ARG A 33 15.09 9.30 18.88
CA ARG A 33 16.29 9.52 19.72
C ARG A 33 16.68 10.98 19.96
N ASN A 34 16.29 11.89 19.05
CA ASN A 34 16.61 13.32 19.12
C ASN A 34 15.37 14.20 19.34
N VAL A 35 14.23 13.60 19.73
CA VAL A 35 12.94 14.28 19.81
C VAL A 35 12.55 14.49 21.27
N ASP A 36 12.14 15.71 21.62
CA ASP A 36 11.43 15.97 22.87
C ASP A 36 9.94 15.67 22.67
N LEU A 37 9.53 14.46 23.06
CA LEU A 37 8.15 14.00 22.88
C LEU A 37 7.12 14.91 23.56
N LYS A 38 7.48 15.57 24.68
CA LYS A 38 6.55 16.47 25.37
C LYS A 38 6.25 17.69 24.50
N LYS A 39 7.28 18.27 23.86
CA LYS A 39 7.10 19.38 22.91
C LYS A 39 6.32 18.95 21.68
N SER A 40 6.61 17.78 21.12
CA SER A 40 5.85 17.27 19.97
C SER A 40 4.37 17.09 20.28
N LEU A 41 4.04 16.55 21.45
CA LEU A 41 2.64 16.40 21.89
C LEU A 41 1.97 17.75 22.13
N GLN A 42 2.70 18.74 22.65
CA GLN A 42 2.19 20.10 22.79
C GLN A 42 1.89 20.72 21.42
N LEU A 43 2.77 20.56 20.44
CA LEU A 43 2.53 21.02 19.06
C LEU A 43 1.31 20.34 18.44
N ILE A 44 1.11 19.04 18.68
CA ILE A 44 -0.09 18.31 18.23
C ILE A 44 -1.35 18.93 18.83
N SER A 45 -1.32 19.29 20.12
CA SER A 45 -2.50 19.87 20.80
C SER A 45 -2.92 21.24 20.26
N GLN A 46 -2.03 21.91 19.52
CA GLN A 46 -2.25 23.23 18.93
C GLN A 46 -2.71 23.15 17.47
N THR A 47 -2.81 21.95 16.88
CA THR A 47 -3.17 21.78 15.47
C THR A 47 -4.62 22.17 15.17
N SER A 48 -4.83 22.65 13.95
CA SER A 48 -6.16 23.05 13.49
C SER A 48 -7.09 21.83 13.32
N LEU A 49 -8.20 21.80 14.06
CA LEU A 49 -9.24 20.77 13.89
C LEU A 49 -9.86 20.80 12.48
N VAL A 50 -9.98 21.99 11.88
CA VAL A 50 -10.43 22.14 10.49
C VAL A 50 -9.41 21.52 9.54
N GLY A 51 -8.11 21.70 9.81
CA GLY A 51 -7.02 21.03 9.08
C GLY A 51 -7.08 19.51 9.19
N VAL A 52 -7.33 18.96 10.39
CA VAL A 52 -7.53 17.52 10.62
C VAL A 52 -8.71 16.99 9.81
N LEU A 53 -9.84 17.71 9.78
CA LEU A 53 -11.01 17.31 9.00
C LEU A 53 -10.69 17.27 7.50
N PHE A 54 -10.07 18.33 6.96
CA PHE A 54 -9.68 18.35 5.54
C PHE A 54 -8.67 17.25 5.21
N TYR A 55 -7.72 16.97 6.10
CA TYR A 55 -6.77 15.87 5.94
C TYR A 55 -7.51 14.53 5.81
N LEU A 56 -8.45 14.24 6.71
CA LEU A 56 -9.26 13.01 6.64
C LEU A 56 -10.14 12.95 5.38
N VAL A 57 -10.70 14.07 4.93
CA VAL A 57 -11.50 14.13 3.69
C VAL A 57 -10.63 13.79 2.48
N VAL A 58 -9.48 14.43 2.32
CA VAL A 58 -8.56 14.15 1.19
C VAL A 58 -8.03 12.71 1.28
N PHE A 59 -7.73 12.23 2.48
CA PHE A 59 -7.40 10.83 2.72
C PHE A 59 -8.48 9.89 2.18
N PHE A 60 -9.75 10.06 2.53
CA PHE A 60 -10.81 9.19 2.03
C PHE A 60 -11.03 9.32 0.52
N ILE A 61 -10.97 10.53 -0.03
CA ILE A 61 -11.09 10.76 -1.48
C ILE A 61 -9.98 10.03 -2.25
N SER A 62 -8.73 10.09 -1.76
CA SER A 62 -7.59 9.41 -2.41
C SER A 62 -7.75 7.88 -2.45
N HIS A 63 -8.31 7.29 -1.40
CA HIS A 63 -8.56 5.85 -1.34
C HIS A 63 -9.81 5.45 -2.14
N PHE A 64 -10.81 6.32 -2.21
CA PHE A 64 -11.96 6.12 -3.08
C PHE A 64 -11.57 6.18 -4.55
N ALA A 65 -10.70 7.12 -4.94
CA ALA A 65 -10.08 7.17 -6.27
C ALA A 65 -9.35 5.86 -6.61
N ARG A 66 -8.68 5.24 -5.63
CA ARG A 66 -8.06 3.91 -5.78
C ARG A 66 -9.08 2.80 -6.05
N ALA A 67 -10.23 2.82 -5.38
CA ALA A 67 -11.33 1.91 -5.66
C ALA A 67 -11.92 2.11 -7.07
N ILE A 68 -12.08 3.36 -7.51
CA ILE A 68 -12.55 3.68 -8.88
C ILE A 68 -11.55 3.18 -9.92
N ARG A 69 -10.26 3.46 -9.73
CA ARG A 69 -9.20 2.97 -10.60
C ARG A 69 -9.24 1.44 -10.73
N TRP A 70 -9.37 0.76 -9.60
CA TRP A 70 -9.42 -0.69 -9.58
C TRP A 70 -10.69 -1.25 -10.24
N LYS A 71 -11.82 -0.52 -10.16
CA LYS A 71 -13.03 -0.85 -10.93
C LYS A 71 -12.71 -0.96 -12.42
N TYR A 72 -12.02 0.02 -13.01
CA TYR A 72 -11.65 -0.01 -14.43
C TYR A 72 -10.74 -1.20 -14.82
N MET A 73 -9.95 -1.71 -13.88
CA MET A 73 -9.13 -2.91 -14.08
C MET A 73 -9.96 -4.19 -14.04
N LEU A 74 -11.04 -4.20 -13.26
CA LEU A 74 -11.92 -5.36 -13.09
C LEU A 74 -13.08 -5.40 -14.09
N LEU A 75 -13.39 -4.32 -14.81
CA LEU A 75 -14.46 -4.29 -15.81
C LEU A 75 -14.29 -5.32 -16.95
N SER A 76 -13.06 -5.77 -17.22
CA SER A 76 -12.78 -6.84 -18.18
C SER A 76 -13.00 -8.26 -17.60
N ILE A 77 -13.14 -8.39 -16.29
CA ILE A 77 -13.43 -9.63 -15.56
C ILE A 77 -14.92 -9.72 -15.22
N LYS A 78 -15.49 -8.65 -14.63
CA LYS A 78 -16.89 -8.56 -14.25
C LYS A 78 -17.40 -7.12 -14.47
N LYS A 79 -18.54 -6.97 -15.15
CA LYS A 79 -19.06 -5.65 -15.55
C LYS A 79 -19.72 -4.87 -14.41
N ASP A 80 -20.32 -5.57 -13.45
CA ASP A 80 -21.21 -5.03 -12.42
C ASP A 80 -20.55 -5.01 -11.02
N VAL A 81 -19.21 -4.92 -10.95
CA VAL A 81 -18.47 -4.87 -9.68
C VAL A 81 -18.88 -3.65 -8.84
N SER A 82 -19.25 -3.89 -7.58
CA SER A 82 -19.69 -2.86 -6.65
C SER A 82 -18.52 -1.97 -6.20
N LEU A 83 -18.68 -0.66 -6.34
CA LEU A 83 -17.68 0.29 -5.85
C LEU A 83 -17.57 0.28 -4.32
N ASN A 84 -18.66 -0.06 -3.63
CA ASN A 84 -18.67 -0.21 -2.17
C ASN A 84 -17.84 -1.41 -1.73
N HIS A 85 -17.94 -2.55 -2.43
CA HIS A 85 -17.10 -3.72 -2.14
C HIS A 85 -15.63 -3.46 -2.48
N LEU A 86 -15.35 -2.73 -3.57
CA LEU A 86 -14.00 -2.31 -3.94
C LEU A 86 -13.38 -1.40 -2.88
N PHE A 87 -14.06 -0.31 -2.51
CA PHE A 87 -13.60 0.60 -1.47
C PHE A 87 -13.48 -0.11 -0.12
N GLY A 88 -14.47 -0.94 0.22
CA GLY A 88 -14.49 -1.73 1.44
C GLY A 88 -13.27 -2.65 1.56
N SER A 89 -12.92 -3.35 0.49
CA SER A 89 -11.79 -4.28 0.49
C SER A 89 -10.45 -3.54 0.47
N VAL A 90 -10.37 -2.36 -0.14
CA VAL A 90 -9.20 -1.46 -0.03
C VAL A 90 -9.00 -1.04 1.43
N MET A 91 -10.04 -0.57 2.12
CA MET A 91 -9.95 -0.18 3.53
C MET A 91 -9.54 -1.35 4.43
N VAL A 92 -10.19 -2.51 4.26
CA VAL A 92 -9.84 -3.74 4.99
C VAL A 92 -8.38 -4.13 4.74
N SER A 93 -7.88 -3.99 3.52
CA SER A 93 -6.46 -4.23 3.18
C SER A 93 -5.53 -3.38 4.05
N TYR A 94 -5.81 -2.09 4.17
CA TYR A 94 -4.97 -1.18 4.95
C TYR A 94 -5.11 -1.43 6.44
N GLY A 95 -6.33 -1.61 6.96
CA GLY A 95 -6.55 -1.92 8.38
C GLY A 95 -5.88 -3.23 8.81
N VAL A 96 -5.87 -4.25 7.95
CA VAL A 96 -5.09 -5.47 8.20
C VAL A 96 -3.58 -5.17 8.15
N SER A 97 -3.11 -4.38 7.19
CA SER A 97 -1.68 -4.07 7.05
C SER A 97 -1.11 -3.27 8.23
N CYS A 98 -1.95 -2.49 8.91
CA CYS A 98 -1.63 -1.86 10.18
C CYS A 98 -1.21 -2.92 11.22
N ILE A 99 -1.98 -4.00 11.37
CA ILE A 99 -1.78 -4.99 12.43
C ILE A 99 -0.82 -6.11 12.01
N ILE A 100 -1.05 -6.68 10.83
CA ILE A 100 -0.34 -7.83 10.29
C ILE A 100 0.46 -7.37 9.05
N PRO A 101 1.78 -7.22 9.18
CA PRO A 101 2.65 -6.82 8.09
C PRO A 101 2.44 -7.69 6.85
N ARG A 102 2.29 -7.05 5.69
CA ARG A 102 2.19 -7.69 4.36
C ARG A 102 0.98 -8.61 4.14
N ALA A 103 0.04 -8.71 5.09
CA ALA A 103 -1.15 -9.56 4.92
C ALA A 103 -2.32 -8.85 4.22
N GLY A 104 -2.33 -7.51 4.19
CA GLY A 104 -3.48 -6.74 3.71
C GLY A 104 -3.95 -7.09 2.30
N GLU A 105 -3.02 -7.27 1.36
CA GLU A 105 -3.34 -7.56 -0.03
C GLU A 105 -3.99 -8.93 -0.22
N ILE A 106 -3.55 -9.90 0.58
CA ILE A 106 -4.17 -11.23 0.63
C ILE A 106 -5.61 -11.06 1.11
N TYR A 107 -5.84 -10.34 2.21
CA TYR A 107 -7.18 -10.08 2.71
C TYR A 107 -8.06 -9.30 1.74
N ARG A 108 -7.50 -8.33 1.00
CA ARG A 108 -8.20 -7.61 -0.08
C ARG A 108 -8.73 -8.56 -1.13
N ALA A 109 -7.90 -9.51 -1.58
CA ALA A 109 -8.32 -10.51 -2.56
C ALA A 109 -9.32 -11.52 -2.01
N LEU A 110 -9.14 -11.96 -0.76
CA LEU A 110 -10.06 -12.87 -0.10
C LEU A 110 -11.46 -12.26 0.05
N PHE A 111 -11.54 -11.04 0.60
CA PHE A 111 -12.82 -10.36 0.81
C PHE A 111 -13.48 -9.97 -0.50
N LEU A 112 -12.77 -9.32 -1.43
CA LEU A 112 -13.39 -8.95 -2.71
C LEU A 112 -13.82 -10.19 -3.49
N GLY A 113 -12.98 -11.22 -3.55
CA GLY A 113 -13.32 -12.46 -4.25
C GLY A 113 -14.62 -13.07 -3.71
N LYS A 114 -14.82 -13.02 -2.39
CA LYS A 114 -16.04 -13.51 -1.74
C LYS A 114 -17.25 -12.59 -1.93
N TRP A 115 -17.08 -11.28 -1.82
CA TRP A 115 -18.17 -10.29 -1.97
C TRP A 115 -18.67 -10.15 -3.41
N GLU A 116 -17.79 -10.34 -4.39
CA GLU A 116 -18.10 -10.18 -5.80
C GLU A 116 -18.24 -11.51 -6.56
N ASN A 117 -18.02 -12.64 -5.88
CA ASN A 117 -17.95 -13.97 -6.49
C ASN A 117 -16.94 -14.03 -7.65
N ILE A 118 -15.75 -13.48 -7.42
CA ILE A 118 -14.61 -13.52 -8.34
C ILE A 118 -13.56 -14.44 -7.76
N SER A 119 -12.90 -15.24 -8.60
CA SER A 119 -11.77 -16.05 -8.15
C SER A 119 -10.72 -15.20 -7.42
N ARG A 120 -10.38 -15.60 -6.19
CA ARG A 120 -9.39 -14.92 -5.34
C ARG A 120 -8.05 -14.74 -6.06
N SER A 121 -7.65 -15.73 -6.87
CA SER A 121 -6.42 -15.70 -7.66
C SER A 121 -6.48 -14.67 -8.78
N THR A 122 -7.63 -14.54 -9.46
CA THR A 122 -7.84 -13.49 -10.46
C THR A 122 -7.76 -12.11 -9.81
N VAL A 123 -8.39 -11.92 -8.64
CA VAL A 123 -8.29 -10.67 -7.88
C VAL A 123 -6.84 -10.37 -7.47
N LEU A 124 -6.11 -11.36 -6.94
CA LEU A 124 -4.67 -11.23 -6.63
C LEU A 124 -3.86 -10.81 -7.86
N GLY A 125 -4.11 -11.42 -9.02
CA GLY A 125 -3.48 -11.04 -10.29
C GLY A 125 -3.68 -9.56 -10.60
N THR A 126 -4.89 -9.03 -10.43
CA THR A 126 -5.14 -7.58 -10.63
C THR A 126 -4.41 -6.70 -9.62
N ILE A 127 -4.23 -7.14 -8.37
CA ILE A 127 -3.48 -6.40 -7.34
C ILE A 127 -1.99 -6.36 -7.69
N VAL A 128 -1.41 -7.45 -8.22
CA VAL A 128 -0.02 -7.44 -8.66
C VAL A 128 0.20 -6.42 -9.78
N VAL A 129 -0.70 -6.35 -10.76
CA VAL A 129 -0.58 -5.32 -11.80
C VAL A 129 -0.85 -3.92 -11.26
N GLU A 130 -1.77 -3.79 -10.30
CA GLU A 130 -1.98 -2.54 -9.57
C GLU A 130 -0.66 -2.03 -8.99
N ARG A 131 0.14 -2.92 -8.38
CA ARG A 131 1.44 -2.58 -7.79
C ARG A 131 2.47 -2.17 -8.81
N ILE A 132 2.52 -2.81 -9.96
CA ILE A 132 3.46 -2.43 -11.02
C ILE A 132 3.14 -1.02 -11.53
N ILE A 133 1.85 -0.72 -11.71
CA ILE A 133 1.40 0.62 -12.10
C ILE A 133 1.76 1.63 -11.00
N ASP A 134 1.44 1.33 -9.74
CA ASP A 134 1.74 2.22 -8.61
C ASP A 134 3.24 2.50 -8.49
N ILE A 135 4.10 1.47 -8.58
CA ILE A 135 5.56 1.62 -8.53
C ILE A 135 6.06 2.45 -9.72
N THR A 136 5.51 2.25 -10.91
CA THR A 136 5.89 3.02 -12.12
C THR A 136 5.54 4.50 -11.98
N ILE A 137 4.31 4.80 -11.54
CA ILE A 137 3.83 6.17 -11.34
C ILE A 137 4.58 6.84 -10.18
N PHE A 138 4.89 6.09 -9.13
CA PHE A 138 5.69 6.58 -8.01
C PHE A 138 7.14 6.88 -8.42
N ALA A 139 7.76 6.04 -9.25
CA ALA A 139 9.09 6.28 -9.80
C ALA A 139 9.11 7.53 -10.67
N PHE A 140 8.08 7.72 -11.52
CA PHE A 140 7.89 8.96 -12.27
C PHE A 140 7.74 10.18 -11.34
N ALA A 141 6.89 10.10 -10.30
CA ALA A 141 6.72 11.19 -9.34
C ALA A 141 8.01 11.54 -8.58
N SER A 142 8.84 10.54 -8.29
CA SER A 142 10.16 10.72 -7.69
C SER A 142 11.14 11.44 -8.63
N LEU A 143 11.10 11.13 -9.94
CA LEU A 143 11.87 11.90 -10.94
C LEU A 143 11.40 13.36 -11.02
N VAL A 144 10.09 13.58 -11.00
CA VAL A 144 9.52 14.94 -10.93
C VAL A 144 10.04 15.68 -9.70
N SER A 145 10.14 15.00 -8.55
CA SER A 145 10.69 15.59 -7.31
C SER A 145 12.15 16.02 -7.48
N VAL A 146 12.98 15.20 -8.12
CA VAL A 146 14.38 15.55 -8.44
C VAL A 146 14.46 16.74 -9.39
N SER A 147 13.55 16.84 -10.38
CA SER A 147 13.55 17.96 -11.32
C SER A 147 13.03 19.28 -10.74
N LEU A 148 12.10 19.23 -9.79
CA LEU A 148 11.48 20.42 -9.19
C LEU A 148 12.27 20.96 -8.01
N TYR A 149 13.11 20.14 -7.37
CA TYR A 149 13.93 20.60 -6.25
C TYR A 149 15.06 21.51 -6.75
N THR A 150 15.12 22.72 -6.18
CA THR A 150 16.09 23.74 -6.57
C THR A 150 17.51 23.49 -6.05
N GLY A 151 17.63 22.74 -4.94
CA GLY A 151 18.91 22.29 -4.41
C GLY A 151 19.42 21.00 -5.07
N ASN A 152 20.34 20.31 -4.42
CA ASN A 152 20.84 19.01 -4.91
C ASN A 152 20.37 17.88 -3.99
N LEU A 153 19.18 17.31 -4.28
CA LEU A 153 18.62 16.20 -3.49
C LEU A 153 19.59 15.01 -3.38
N TYR A 154 20.45 14.77 -4.39
CA TYR A 154 21.41 13.67 -4.32
C TYR A 154 22.54 13.91 -3.31
N LYS A 155 22.88 15.18 -3.04
CA LYS A 155 23.85 15.53 -1.99
C LYS A 155 23.22 15.46 -0.61
N GLU A 156 21.98 15.94 -0.47
CA GLU A 156 21.27 15.94 0.81
C GLU A 156 20.79 14.54 1.22
N ILE A 157 20.46 13.71 0.23
CA ILE A 157 19.99 12.34 0.40
C ILE A 157 20.90 11.43 -0.41
N THR A 158 22.03 11.05 0.19
CA THR A 158 23.07 10.27 -0.48
C THR A 158 22.59 8.91 -1.00
N TRP A 159 21.56 8.32 -0.36
CA TRP A 159 20.96 7.07 -0.80
C TRP A 159 19.95 7.21 -1.95
N LEU A 160 19.44 8.41 -2.23
CA LEU A 160 18.37 8.63 -3.20
C LEU A 160 18.75 8.18 -4.62
N LYS A 161 19.95 8.55 -5.07
CA LYS A 161 20.43 8.18 -6.42
C LYS A 161 20.45 6.67 -6.60
N THR A 162 21.05 5.96 -5.65
CA THR A 162 21.14 4.49 -5.67
C THR A 162 19.77 3.85 -5.61
N SER A 163 18.87 4.34 -4.74
CA SER A 163 17.50 3.84 -4.63
C SER A 163 16.70 4.02 -5.92
N LEU A 164 16.84 5.17 -6.62
CA LEU A 164 16.20 5.37 -7.91
C LEU A 164 16.74 4.40 -8.97
N ILE A 165 18.06 4.23 -9.07
CA ILE A 165 18.67 3.28 -10.03
C ILE A 165 18.16 1.86 -9.79
N ILE A 166 18.19 1.39 -8.54
CA ILE A 166 17.71 0.05 -8.17
C ILE A 166 16.21 -0.08 -8.47
N GLY A 167 15.42 0.94 -8.12
CA GLY A 167 13.97 0.96 -8.38
C GLY A 167 13.64 0.86 -9.86
N PHE A 168 14.30 1.67 -10.71
CA PHE A 168 14.11 1.62 -12.17
C PHE A 168 14.58 0.30 -12.77
N ALA A 169 15.71 -0.25 -12.31
CA ALA A 169 16.17 -1.57 -12.74
C ALA A 169 15.14 -2.65 -12.37
N PHE A 170 14.60 -2.63 -11.15
CA PHE A 170 13.59 -3.58 -10.70
C PHE A 170 12.31 -3.50 -11.53
N ILE A 171 11.83 -2.28 -11.84
CA ILE A 171 10.68 -2.07 -12.73
C ILE A 171 10.97 -2.64 -14.13
N PHE A 172 12.13 -2.31 -14.71
CA PHE A 172 12.52 -2.79 -16.03
C PHE A 172 12.54 -4.32 -16.08
N PHE A 173 13.22 -4.98 -15.15
CA PHE A 173 13.28 -6.45 -15.11
C PHE A 173 11.91 -7.08 -14.84
N THR A 174 11.06 -6.45 -14.02
CA THR A 174 9.68 -6.93 -13.79
C THR A 174 8.84 -6.86 -15.06
N ILE A 175 8.92 -5.75 -15.81
CA ILE A 175 8.21 -5.59 -17.08
C ILE A 175 8.73 -6.61 -18.11
N VAL A 176 10.05 -6.76 -18.26
CA VAL A 176 10.66 -7.75 -19.15
C VAL A 176 10.22 -9.17 -18.78
N PHE A 177 10.26 -9.51 -17.49
CA PHE A 177 9.79 -10.80 -16.98
C PHE A 177 8.32 -11.04 -17.34
N LEU A 178 7.44 -10.05 -17.15
CA LEU A 178 6.02 -10.19 -17.49
C LEU A 178 5.78 -10.32 -18.99
N ILE A 179 6.53 -9.60 -19.84
CA ILE A 179 6.45 -9.75 -21.30
C ILE A 179 6.83 -11.17 -21.70
N ILE A 180 7.96 -11.68 -21.17
CA ILE A 180 8.43 -13.04 -21.44
C ILE A 180 7.41 -14.07 -20.95
N LEU A 181 6.86 -13.89 -19.74
CA LEU A 181 5.85 -14.75 -19.14
C LEU A 181 4.60 -14.84 -20.01
N ILE A 182 4.09 -13.70 -20.50
CA ILE A 182 2.90 -13.63 -21.35
C ILE A 182 3.18 -14.24 -22.73
N GLN A 183 4.33 -13.96 -23.35
CA GLN A 183 4.69 -14.50 -24.66
C GLN A 183 4.94 -16.01 -24.63
N ASN A 184 5.44 -16.54 -23.51
CA ASN A 184 5.81 -17.95 -23.36
C ASN A 184 4.92 -18.68 -22.34
N GLN A 185 3.66 -18.26 -22.19
CA GLN A 185 2.76 -18.77 -21.15
C GLN A 185 2.69 -20.31 -21.10
N GLU A 186 2.61 -20.97 -22.25
CA GLU A 186 2.53 -22.43 -22.34
C GLU A 186 3.84 -23.12 -21.91
N ARG A 187 5.00 -22.53 -22.24
CA ARG A 187 6.30 -23.08 -21.81
C ARG A 187 6.47 -22.93 -20.31
N PHE A 188 6.11 -21.77 -19.76
CA PHE A 188 6.22 -21.50 -18.33
C PHE A 188 5.26 -22.39 -17.53
N ARG A 189 4.03 -22.58 -18.05
CA ARG A 189 3.04 -23.53 -17.53
C ARG A 189 3.59 -24.95 -17.46
N LYS A 190 4.15 -25.45 -18.58
CA LYS A 190 4.77 -26.79 -18.63
C LYS A 190 5.90 -26.93 -17.63
N TRP A 191 6.74 -25.90 -17.47
CA TRP A 191 7.81 -25.87 -16.47
C TRP A 191 7.27 -25.97 -15.04
N ILE A 192 6.30 -25.13 -14.67
CA ILE A 192 5.67 -25.16 -13.34
C ILE A 192 5.05 -26.53 -13.06
N ILE A 193 4.30 -27.07 -14.03
CA ILE A 193 3.63 -28.38 -13.90
C ILE A 193 4.66 -29.49 -13.77
N PHE A 194 5.75 -29.47 -14.54
CA PHE A 194 6.81 -30.47 -14.48
C PHE A 194 7.43 -30.54 -13.08
N PHE A 195 7.83 -29.40 -12.51
CA PHE A 195 8.43 -29.38 -11.16
C PHE A 195 7.43 -29.71 -10.06
N SER A 196 6.21 -29.21 -10.16
CA SER A 196 5.17 -29.47 -9.15
C SER A 196 4.67 -30.92 -9.16
N ASN A 197 4.63 -31.57 -10.32
CA ASN A 197 4.32 -33.00 -10.44
C ASN A 197 5.34 -33.88 -9.72
N LYS A 198 6.62 -33.47 -9.68
CA LYS A 198 7.65 -34.18 -8.88
C LYS A 198 7.37 -34.15 -7.38
N ILE A 199 6.60 -33.17 -6.90
CA ILE A 199 6.23 -33.04 -5.49
C ILE A 199 4.89 -33.76 -5.23
N SER A 200 3.85 -33.45 -6.00
CA SER A 200 2.55 -34.10 -5.91
C SER A 200 1.64 -33.73 -7.10
N PRO A 201 0.90 -34.69 -7.69
CA PRO A 201 -0.12 -34.41 -8.71
C PRO A 201 -1.18 -33.41 -8.25
N LYS A 202 -1.57 -33.44 -6.96
CA LYS A 202 -2.53 -32.48 -6.40
C LYS A 202 -1.99 -31.06 -6.38
N LEU A 203 -0.69 -30.90 -6.11
CA LEU A 203 -0.03 -29.59 -6.13
C LEU A 203 0.07 -29.06 -7.56
N ALA A 204 0.40 -29.92 -8.52
CA ALA A 204 0.45 -29.54 -9.93
C ALA A 204 -0.90 -29.06 -10.46
N ASN A 205 -1.98 -29.79 -10.17
CA ASN A 205 -3.34 -29.38 -10.54
C ASN A 205 -3.72 -28.04 -9.89
N LYS A 206 -3.41 -27.86 -8.60
CA LYS A 206 -3.67 -26.60 -7.90
C LYS A 206 -2.88 -25.44 -8.51
N LEU A 207 -1.58 -25.62 -8.76
CA LEU A 207 -0.73 -24.59 -9.38
C LEU A 207 -1.15 -24.29 -10.82
N ASN A 208 -1.63 -25.29 -11.57
CA ASN A 208 -2.15 -25.07 -12.92
C ASN A 208 -3.40 -24.16 -12.90
N MET A 209 -4.38 -24.46 -12.04
CA MET A 209 -5.56 -23.60 -11.88
C MET A 209 -5.20 -22.19 -11.38
N LEU A 210 -4.24 -22.10 -10.45
CA LEU A 210 -3.72 -20.81 -9.98
C LEU A 210 -3.03 -20.03 -11.11
N PHE A 211 -2.28 -20.72 -11.98
CA PHE A 211 -1.59 -20.10 -13.10
C PHE A 211 -2.59 -19.54 -14.13
N ASP A 212 -3.60 -20.34 -14.52
CA ASP A 212 -4.62 -19.93 -15.49
C ASP A 212 -5.38 -18.68 -14.98
N THR A 213 -5.78 -18.67 -13.71
CA THR A 213 -6.47 -17.53 -13.08
C THR A 213 -5.58 -16.29 -12.88
N LEU A 214 -4.28 -16.47 -12.61
CA LEU A 214 -3.34 -15.35 -12.53
C LEU A 214 -3.11 -14.71 -13.90
N ILE A 215 -2.86 -15.51 -14.94
CA ILE A 215 -2.69 -15.00 -16.31
C ILE A 215 -3.93 -14.27 -16.80
N GLU A 216 -5.12 -14.76 -16.45
CA GLU A 216 -6.38 -14.07 -16.74
C GLU A 216 -6.41 -12.68 -16.10
N GLY A 217 -6.01 -12.58 -14.82
CA GLY A 217 -5.88 -11.30 -14.11
C GLY A 217 -4.84 -10.35 -14.73
N PHE A 218 -3.70 -10.87 -15.20
CA PHE A 218 -2.71 -10.05 -15.94
C PHE A 218 -3.23 -9.60 -17.31
N SER A 219 -3.91 -10.50 -18.03
CA SER A 219 -4.44 -10.26 -19.37
C SER A 219 -5.64 -9.32 -19.37
N SER A 220 -6.34 -9.21 -18.23
CA SER A 220 -7.51 -8.33 -18.06
C SER A 220 -7.18 -6.86 -18.32
N ILE A 221 -5.94 -6.45 -18.04
CA ILE A 221 -5.47 -5.07 -18.20
C ILE A 221 -5.02 -4.80 -19.63
N LYS A 222 -4.35 -5.76 -20.27
CA LYS A 222 -4.00 -5.69 -21.69
C LYS A 222 -5.24 -5.56 -22.59
N LYS A 223 -6.33 -6.22 -22.20
CA LYS A 223 -7.61 -6.19 -22.93
C LYS A 223 -8.55 -5.08 -22.46
N SER A 224 -8.21 -4.35 -21.38
CA SER A 224 -9.09 -3.32 -20.86
C SER A 224 -9.09 -2.12 -21.81
N LYS A 225 -10.24 -1.85 -22.42
CA LYS A 225 -10.50 -0.60 -23.15
C LYS A 225 -10.33 0.64 -22.26
N HIS A 226 -10.14 0.45 -20.95
CA HIS A 226 -10.02 1.48 -19.94
C HIS A 226 -8.58 1.70 -19.45
N PHE A 227 -7.56 1.19 -20.16
CA PHE A 227 -6.16 1.42 -19.77
C PHE A 227 -5.83 2.91 -19.52
N ILE A 228 -6.31 3.79 -20.40
CA ILE A 228 -6.12 5.25 -20.24
C ILE A 228 -6.76 5.74 -18.92
N ALA A 229 -7.98 5.29 -18.60
CA ALA A 229 -8.63 5.65 -17.34
C ALA A 229 -7.82 5.16 -16.13
N VAL A 230 -7.24 3.95 -16.20
CA VAL A 230 -6.38 3.42 -15.13
C VAL A 230 -5.16 4.32 -14.91
N ILE A 231 -4.50 4.76 -15.97
CA ILE A 231 -3.34 5.66 -15.89
C ILE A 231 -3.74 7.04 -15.35
N LEU A 232 -4.81 7.65 -15.87
CA LEU A 232 -5.31 8.94 -15.40
C LEU A 232 -5.66 8.91 -13.91
N TRP A 233 -6.38 7.88 -13.46
CA TRP A 233 -6.68 7.72 -12.04
C TRP A 233 -5.42 7.48 -11.20
N SER A 234 -4.37 6.89 -11.75
CA SER A 234 -3.10 6.74 -11.02
C SER A 234 -2.42 8.09 -10.77
N PHE A 235 -2.45 8.99 -11.76
CA PHE A 235 -1.98 10.37 -11.60
C PHE A 235 -2.85 11.18 -10.62
N ILE A 236 -4.17 10.98 -10.64
CA ILE A 236 -5.07 11.60 -9.66
C ILE A 236 -4.73 11.13 -8.24
N ILE A 237 -4.47 9.83 -8.04
CA ILE A 237 -4.14 9.28 -6.72
C ILE A 237 -2.84 9.88 -6.19
N ILE A 238 -1.77 9.93 -6.99
CA ILE A 238 -0.49 10.50 -6.53
C ILE A 238 -0.62 12.01 -6.25
N PHE A 239 -1.39 12.73 -7.06
CA PHE A 239 -1.72 14.13 -6.79
C PHE A 239 -2.49 14.30 -5.48
N LEU A 240 -3.49 13.46 -5.22
CA LEU A 240 -4.25 13.49 -3.96
C LEU A 240 -3.38 13.14 -2.75
N TYR A 241 -2.35 12.29 -2.91
CA TYR A 241 -1.37 12.03 -1.84
C TYR A 241 -0.47 13.23 -1.55
N ALA A 242 -0.03 13.95 -2.60
CA ALA A 242 0.68 15.23 -2.42
C ALA A 242 -0.24 16.29 -1.79
N LEU A 243 -1.50 16.37 -2.21
CA LEU A 243 -2.49 17.26 -1.61
C LEU A 243 -2.74 16.93 -0.15
N ASN A 244 -2.87 15.64 0.20
CA ASN A 244 -3.04 15.23 1.60
C ASN A 244 -1.84 15.66 2.46
N THR A 245 -0.63 15.52 1.91
CA THR A 245 0.61 15.99 2.56
C THR A 245 0.59 17.49 2.76
N TYR A 246 0.18 18.24 1.74
CA TYR A 246 0.08 19.71 1.76
C TYR A 246 -0.93 20.20 2.79
N VAL A 247 -2.11 19.55 2.87
CA VAL A 247 -3.08 19.79 3.94
C VAL A 247 -2.49 19.46 5.30
N GLY A 248 -1.68 18.41 5.41
CA GLY A 248 -0.94 18.12 6.64
C GLY A 248 0.01 19.25 7.05
N PHE A 249 0.66 19.94 6.11
CA PHE A 249 1.51 21.08 6.42
C PHE A 249 0.70 22.28 6.92
N TYR A 250 -0.47 22.53 6.32
CA TYR A 250 -1.43 23.53 6.82
C TYR A 250 -1.97 23.19 8.21
N MET A 251 -2.20 21.91 8.51
CA MET A 251 -2.68 21.47 9.82
C MET A 251 -1.75 21.88 10.99
N PHE A 252 -0.47 22.12 10.69
CA PHE A 252 0.58 22.54 11.62
C PHE A 252 1.07 23.98 11.39
N ASP A 253 0.38 24.76 10.54
CA ASP A 253 0.78 26.13 10.18
C ASP A 253 2.25 26.25 9.75
N MET A 254 2.78 25.20 9.11
CA MET A 254 4.20 25.13 8.75
C MET A 254 4.59 26.17 7.69
N HIS A 255 3.63 26.66 6.93
CA HIS A 255 3.80 27.71 5.92
C HIS A 255 4.10 29.08 6.53
N ASP A 256 3.69 29.32 7.78
CA ASP A 256 4.03 30.55 8.51
C ASP A 256 5.47 30.52 9.06
N GLN A 257 6.05 29.32 9.19
CA GLN A 257 7.38 29.12 9.77
C GLN A 257 8.50 29.08 8.73
N LYS A 258 8.20 28.54 7.54
CA LYS A 258 9.16 28.30 6.44
C LYS A 258 8.44 28.45 5.11
N ASP A 259 9.20 28.77 4.05
CA ASP A 259 8.69 28.80 2.67
C ASP A 259 8.44 27.38 2.15
N ILE A 260 7.33 26.79 2.59
CA ILE A 260 6.84 25.49 2.10
C ILE A 260 5.59 25.68 1.26
N ASN A 261 5.54 24.96 0.14
CA ASN A 261 4.45 25.05 -0.81
C ASN A 261 4.06 23.64 -1.29
N PHE A 262 3.19 23.56 -2.30
CA PHE A 262 2.76 22.28 -2.84
C PHE A 262 3.90 21.44 -3.43
N ILE A 263 4.95 22.08 -3.98
CA ILE A 263 6.15 21.38 -4.46
C ILE A 263 6.88 20.73 -3.28
N SER A 264 6.99 21.43 -2.14
CA SER A 264 7.54 20.86 -0.91
C SER A 264 6.73 19.64 -0.45
N ALA A 265 5.39 19.70 -0.53
CA ALA A 265 4.54 18.57 -0.19
C ALA A 265 4.71 17.39 -1.16
N TRP A 266 4.86 17.66 -2.46
CA TRP A 266 5.14 16.62 -3.47
C TRP A 266 6.46 15.89 -3.18
N ILE A 267 7.54 16.64 -2.93
CA ILE A 267 8.86 16.10 -2.63
C ILE A 267 8.85 15.35 -1.29
N PHE A 268 8.21 15.90 -0.26
CA PHE A 268 8.05 15.20 1.02
C PHE A 268 7.30 13.88 0.84
N MET A 269 6.18 13.89 0.11
CA MET A 269 5.35 12.71 -0.12
C MET A 269 6.14 11.61 -0.83
N THR A 270 6.90 11.94 -1.87
CA THR A 270 7.69 10.95 -2.60
C THR A 270 8.82 10.37 -1.75
N ILE A 271 9.57 11.18 -1.00
CA ILE A 271 10.67 10.66 -0.17
C ILE A 271 10.14 9.88 1.04
N SER A 272 9.14 10.39 1.76
CA SER A 272 8.58 9.72 2.94
C SER A 272 7.89 8.40 2.63
N SER A 273 7.34 8.24 1.42
CA SER A 273 6.72 6.99 0.97
C SER A 273 7.70 5.81 0.91
N PHE A 274 9.01 6.03 0.75
CA PHE A 274 10.01 4.97 0.88
C PHE A 274 9.99 4.33 2.27
N GLY A 275 9.59 5.07 3.31
CA GLY A 275 9.50 4.57 4.68
C GLY A 275 8.42 3.52 4.84
N VAL A 276 7.34 3.60 4.04
CA VAL A 276 6.23 2.64 4.06
C VAL A 276 6.58 1.34 3.32
N LEU A 277 7.61 1.34 2.45
CA LEU A 277 8.09 0.13 1.78
C LEU A 277 8.82 -0.84 2.72
N ILE A 278 9.37 -0.31 3.82
CA ILE A 278 10.00 -1.12 4.86
C ILE A 278 8.90 -1.92 5.56
N PRO A 279 9.06 -3.24 5.73
CA PRO A 279 7.96 -4.12 6.12
C PRO A 279 7.67 -4.08 7.61
N THR A 280 7.39 -2.90 8.15
CA THR A 280 6.90 -2.68 9.51
C THR A 280 5.36 -2.64 9.52
N PRO A 281 4.69 -2.96 10.65
CA PRO A 281 3.23 -2.92 10.71
C PRO A 281 2.73 -1.50 10.39
N GLY A 282 1.98 -1.34 9.30
CA GLY A 282 1.50 -0.04 8.80
C GLY A 282 2.58 0.99 8.43
N GLY A 283 3.86 0.61 8.31
CA GLY A 283 4.96 1.59 8.14
C GLY A 283 5.44 2.21 9.46
N THR A 284 5.02 1.68 10.62
CA THR A 284 5.36 2.22 11.94
C THR A 284 6.87 2.23 12.17
N GLY A 285 7.38 3.34 12.71
CA GLY A 285 8.81 3.58 12.86
C GLY A 285 9.46 4.08 11.57
N SER A 286 9.43 3.29 10.50
CA SER A 286 10.15 3.62 9.26
C SER A 286 9.59 4.87 8.56
N TYR A 287 8.27 5.03 8.53
CA TYR A 287 7.63 6.29 8.08
C TYR A 287 8.09 7.48 8.94
N HIS A 288 8.08 7.34 10.27
CA HIS A 288 8.47 8.43 11.19
C HIS A 288 9.92 8.83 11.00
N ALA A 289 10.83 7.86 10.90
CA ALA A 289 12.24 8.12 10.70
C ALA A 289 12.50 8.91 9.41
N ILE A 290 11.87 8.53 8.30
CA ILE A 290 12.07 9.23 7.02
C ILE A 290 11.32 10.57 6.99
N ALA A 291 10.09 10.65 7.49
CA ALA A 291 9.34 11.90 7.58
C ALA A 291 10.09 12.96 8.41
N ILE A 292 10.55 12.60 9.60
CA ILE A 292 11.34 13.47 10.47
C ILE A 292 12.65 13.85 9.78
N PHE A 293 13.35 12.89 9.15
CA PHE A 293 14.57 13.16 8.41
C PHE A 293 14.34 14.20 7.30
N VAL A 294 13.29 14.05 6.50
CA VAL A 294 12.99 14.98 5.40
C VAL A 294 12.68 16.38 5.94
N LEU A 295 11.79 16.49 6.94
CA LEU A 295 11.40 17.78 7.51
C LEU A 295 12.58 18.50 8.18
N THR A 296 13.49 17.76 8.80
CA THR A 296 14.66 18.34 9.48
C THR A 296 15.82 18.64 8.54
N ARG A 297 16.14 17.75 7.60
CA ARG A 297 17.32 17.89 6.74
C ARG A 297 17.09 18.72 5.51
N ILE A 298 15.91 18.59 4.89
CA ILE A 298 15.59 19.27 3.63
C ILE A 298 14.86 20.59 3.89
N TYR A 299 13.91 20.57 4.83
CA TYR A 299 13.08 21.74 5.13
C TYR A 299 13.48 22.49 6.41
N HIS A 300 14.52 22.03 7.11
CA HIS A 300 15.10 22.69 8.27
C HIS A 300 14.12 23.03 9.39
N PHE A 301 13.09 22.19 9.58
CA PHE A 301 12.27 22.19 10.79
C PHE A 301 13.01 21.55 11.96
N SER A 302 12.56 21.81 13.19
CA SER A 302 13.08 21.10 14.36
C SER A 302 12.65 19.63 14.35
N TYR A 303 13.39 18.79 15.07
CA TYR A 303 13.01 17.38 15.28
C TYR A 303 11.61 17.26 15.90
N ASP A 304 11.27 18.17 16.83
CA ASP A 304 10.00 18.16 17.54
C ASP A 304 8.81 18.44 16.60
N VAL A 305 8.95 19.39 15.67
CA VAL A 305 7.95 19.70 14.64
C VAL A 305 7.80 18.55 13.64
N GLY A 306 8.92 18.00 13.17
CA GLY A 306 8.90 16.83 12.28
C GLY A 306 8.24 15.61 12.93
N ALA A 307 8.51 15.39 14.23
CA ALA A 307 7.91 14.30 14.99
C ALA A 307 6.41 14.53 15.24
N ALA A 308 6.01 15.75 15.58
CA ALA A 308 4.60 16.11 15.75
C ALA A 308 3.79 15.80 14.47
N TYR A 309 4.31 16.22 13.31
CA TYR A 309 3.73 15.93 12.01
C TYR A 309 3.61 14.42 11.76
N ALA A 310 4.71 13.70 11.89
CA ALA A 310 4.75 12.26 11.61
C ALA A 310 3.83 11.46 12.53
N ILE A 311 3.81 11.77 13.83
CA ILE A 311 2.93 11.12 14.82
C ILE A 311 1.47 11.35 14.45
N LEU A 312 1.05 12.62 14.25
CA LEU A 312 -0.36 12.93 14.06
C LEU A 312 -0.89 12.38 12.72
N THR A 313 -0.18 12.60 11.62
CA THR A 313 -0.61 12.13 10.30
C THR A 313 -0.66 10.60 10.21
N HIS A 314 0.32 9.91 10.82
CA HIS A 314 0.31 8.47 10.91
C HIS A 314 -0.83 7.97 11.81
N PHE A 315 -1.05 8.59 12.96
CA PHE A 315 -2.16 8.27 13.87
C PHE A 315 -3.52 8.44 13.17
N LEU A 316 -3.76 9.57 12.50
CA LEU A 316 -5.00 9.83 11.76
C LEU A 316 -5.24 8.78 10.68
N SER A 317 -4.19 8.41 9.94
CA SER A 317 -4.28 7.37 8.91
C SER A 317 -4.60 5.99 9.53
N TYR A 318 -3.91 5.63 10.61
CA TYR A 318 -4.13 4.37 11.34
C TYR A 318 -5.55 4.28 11.89
N PHE A 319 -6.00 5.36 12.54
CA PHE A 319 -7.34 5.48 13.07
C PHE A 319 -8.38 5.33 11.95
N ALA A 320 -8.22 6.07 10.85
CA ALA A 320 -9.13 5.99 9.70
C ALA A 320 -9.18 4.59 9.08
N PHE A 321 -8.03 3.92 8.90
CA PHE A 321 -8.00 2.56 8.34
C PHE A 321 -8.65 1.52 9.24
N VAL A 322 -8.31 1.51 10.54
CA VAL A 322 -8.84 0.52 11.49
C VAL A 322 -10.34 0.72 11.71
N THR A 323 -10.78 1.96 11.96
CA THR A 323 -12.20 2.27 12.16
C THR A 323 -13.03 1.96 10.92
N SER A 324 -12.58 2.37 9.73
CA SER A 324 -13.28 2.08 8.47
C SER A 324 -13.38 0.57 8.24
N THR A 325 -12.32 -0.17 8.51
CA THR A 325 -12.31 -1.64 8.41
C THR A 325 -13.38 -2.27 9.30
N LEU A 326 -13.45 -1.89 10.58
CA LEU A 326 -14.44 -2.41 11.51
C LEU A 326 -15.88 -2.06 11.08
N LEU A 327 -16.10 -0.80 10.68
CA LEU A 327 -17.41 -0.33 10.21
C LEU A 327 -17.85 -1.05 8.94
N ILE A 328 -16.99 -1.20 7.95
CA ILE A 328 -17.29 -1.90 6.69
C ILE A 328 -17.68 -3.36 6.96
N ILE A 329 -16.89 -4.07 7.76
CA ILE A 329 -17.19 -5.46 8.12
C ILE A 329 -18.52 -5.55 8.88
N TYR A 330 -18.79 -4.63 9.80
CA TYR A 330 -20.07 -4.57 10.52
C TYR A 330 -21.25 -4.33 9.57
N PHE A 331 -21.19 -3.30 8.72
CA PHE A 331 -22.27 -2.93 7.81
C PHE A 331 -22.53 -4.02 6.76
N PHE A 332 -21.49 -4.60 6.16
CA PHE A 332 -21.68 -5.66 5.18
C PHE A 332 -22.23 -6.93 5.84
N ASN A 333 -21.79 -7.28 7.04
CA ASN A 333 -22.39 -8.40 7.78
C ASN A 333 -23.86 -8.15 8.14
N ARG A 334 -24.23 -6.92 8.46
CA ARG A 334 -25.65 -6.56 8.67
C ARG A 334 -26.47 -6.75 7.40
N GLN A 335 -25.97 -6.29 6.25
CA GLN A 335 -26.64 -6.49 4.96
C GLN A 335 -26.75 -7.98 4.58
N ARG A 336 -25.71 -8.77 4.85
CA ARG A 336 -25.71 -10.22 4.62
C ARG A 336 -26.71 -10.94 5.52
N ASN A 337 -26.76 -10.58 6.80
CA ASN A 337 -27.72 -11.14 7.75
C ASN A 337 -29.17 -10.85 7.32
N ASN A 338 -29.45 -9.63 6.82
CA ASN A 338 -30.76 -9.29 6.26
C ASN A 338 -31.14 -10.12 5.02
N LYS A 339 -30.16 -10.73 4.35
CA LYS A 339 -30.35 -11.65 3.20
C LYS A 339 -30.29 -13.13 3.59
N GLY A 340 -30.23 -13.45 4.89
CA GLY A 340 -30.09 -14.84 5.38
C GLY A 340 -28.72 -15.47 5.10
N LEU A 341 -27.70 -14.67 4.74
CA LEU A 341 -26.36 -15.16 4.45
C LEU A 341 -25.49 -15.19 5.71
N PRO A 342 -24.55 -16.15 5.84
CA PRO A 342 -23.65 -16.22 6.98
C PRO A 342 -22.73 -15.00 7.03
N LYS A 343 -22.40 -14.58 8.25
CA LYS A 343 -21.44 -13.50 8.52
C LYS A 343 -20.04 -13.89 8.04
N GLU A 344 -19.31 -12.91 7.57
CA GLU A 344 -17.92 -13.03 7.17
C GLU A 344 -17.01 -12.28 8.14
N ASN A 345 -15.90 -12.92 8.52
CA ASN A 345 -14.88 -12.35 9.38
C ASN A 345 -13.48 -12.70 8.85
N PHE A 346 -12.44 -12.21 9.52
CA PHE A 346 -11.04 -12.40 9.13
C PHE A 346 -10.56 -13.86 9.12
N ILE A 347 -11.37 -14.81 9.61
CA ILE A 347 -11.08 -16.25 9.59
C ILE A 347 -11.94 -16.95 8.54
N SER A 348 -13.24 -16.65 8.49
CA SER A 348 -14.18 -17.29 7.56
C SER A 348 -13.97 -16.90 6.10
N VAL A 349 -13.24 -15.81 5.84
CA VAL A 349 -12.90 -15.37 4.48
C VAL A 349 -11.93 -16.33 3.76
N PHE A 350 -11.20 -17.17 4.53
CA PHE A 350 -10.35 -18.23 3.98
C PHE A 350 -11.13 -19.48 3.57
N LYS A 351 -12.37 -19.63 4.06
CA LYS A 351 -13.23 -20.75 3.71
C LYS A 351 -13.95 -20.44 2.41
N ASP A 352 -13.97 -21.39 1.49
CA ASP A 352 -14.70 -21.30 0.23
C ASP A 352 -16.19 -21.10 0.48
#